data_AF-C5KE94-F1
#
_entry.id   AF-C5KE94-F1
#
_cell.length_a   1.000
_cell.length_b   1.000
_cell.length_c   1.000
_cell.angle_alpha   90.00
_cell.angle_beta   90.00
_cell.angle_gamma   90.00
#
_symmetry.space_group_name_H-M   'P 1'
#
loop_
_entity.id
_entity.type
_entity.pdbx_description
1 polymer ?
#
loop_
_entity_poly.entity_id
_entity_poly.type
_entity_poly.pdbx_seq_one_letter_code
_entity_poly.pdbx_strand_id
1 'polypeptide(L)' 'DSSKKIMQPLTVDHTIHVHKIVHKQTFKKRAPKVVRAIKAFAQKQMKTEDVRIDTKLN' A
#
# COMPACT_ATOMS: atom_id res chain seq x y z
N ASP A 1 28.55 -9.34 9.95
CA ASP A 1 27.48 -8.62 10.67
C ASP A 1 26.81 -7.57 9.82
N SER A 2 25.61 -7.86 9.31
CA SER A 2 24.74 -6.86 8.71
C SER A 2 24.01 -6.11 9.82
N SER A 3 24.55 -4.94 10.16
CA SER A 3 23.93 -3.99 11.09
C SER A 3 22.47 -3.73 10.69
N LYS A 4 21.52 -4.24 11.49
CA LYS A 4 20.10 -3.90 11.38
C LYS A 4 19.98 -2.39 11.52
N LYS A 5 19.73 -1.70 10.41
CA LYS A 5 19.35 -0.27 10.44
C LYS A 5 18.14 -0.16 11.36
N ILE A 6 18.28 0.64 12.41
CA ILE A 6 17.17 1.01 13.29
C ILE A 6 16.10 1.63 12.39
N MET A 7 14.90 1.06 12.41
CA MET A 7 13.76 1.64 11.70
C MET A 7 13.44 2.98 12.34
N GLN A 8 13.57 4.05 11.55
CA GLN A 8 13.26 5.41 11.96
C GLN A 8 11.87 5.79 11.41
N PRO A 9 11.13 6.67 12.11
CA PRO A 9 9.89 7.21 11.58
C PRO A 9 10.17 7.94 10.26
N LEU A 10 9.35 7.65 9.25
CA LEU A 10 9.48 8.20 7.91
C LEU A 10 8.11 8.61 7.39
N THR A 11 8.04 9.75 6.72
CA THR A 11 6.86 10.21 5.98
C THR A 11 7.23 10.33 4.51
N VAL A 12 6.46 9.71 3.62
CA VAL A 12 6.74 9.70 2.18
C VAL A 12 5.46 9.82 1.37
N ASP A 13 5.47 10.73 0.41
CA ASP A 13 4.38 10.88 -0.56
C ASP A 13 4.63 10.00 -1.79
N HIS A 14 3.65 9.17 -2.13
CA HIS A 14 3.71 8.24 -3.24
C HIS A 14 2.45 8.31 -4.09
N THR A 15 2.63 8.27 -5.41
CA THR A 15 1.53 8.17 -6.37
C THR A 15 1.31 6.71 -6.77
N ILE A 16 0.09 6.19 -6.58
CA ILE A 16 -0.27 4.82 -6.94
C ILE A 16 -1.14 4.82 -8.20
N HIS A 17 -0.72 4.08 -9.22
CA HIS A 17 -1.48 3.98 -10.47
C HIS A 17 -2.65 2.97 -10.37
N VAL A 18 -3.81 3.46 -9.94
CA VAL A 18 -5.01 2.64 -9.70
C VAL A 18 -5.56 1.97 -10.97
N HIS A 19 -5.58 2.68 -12.11
CA HIS A 19 -6.11 2.15 -13.36
C HIS A 19 -5.41 0.86 -13.81
N LYS A 20 -4.08 0.79 -13.64
CA LYS A 20 -3.30 -0.42 -13.94
C LYS A 20 -3.68 -1.61 -13.04
N ILE A 21 -4.04 -1.36 -11.78
CA ILE A 21 -4.41 -2.38 -10.79
C ILE A 21 -5.77 -3.01 -11.10
N VAL A 22 -6.73 -2.19 -11.55
CA VAL A 22 -8.11 -2.62 -11.87
C VAL A 22 -8.30 -3.05 -13.32
N HIS A 23 -7.26 -3.01 -14.14
CA HIS A 23 -7.32 -3.45 -15.52
C HIS A 23 -7.82 -4.91 -15.61
N LYS A 24 -8.79 -5.15 -16.51
CA LYS A 24 -9.48 -6.43 -16.71
C LYS A 24 -10.18 -7.01 -15.46
N GLN A 25 -10.55 -6.17 -14.49
CA GLN A 25 -11.37 -6.60 -13.34
C GLN A 25 -12.84 -6.21 -13.46
N THR A 26 -13.69 -7.10 -12.95
CA THR A 26 -15.14 -6.87 -12.84
C THR A 26 -15.41 -5.74 -11.85
N PHE A 27 -16.42 -4.91 -12.15
CA PHE A 27 -16.71 -3.69 -11.39
C PHE A 27 -16.81 -3.92 -9.89
N LYS A 28 -17.56 -4.95 -9.47
CA LYS A 28 -17.74 -5.30 -8.05
C LYS A 28 -16.43 -5.65 -7.32
N LYS A 29 -15.40 -6.10 -8.04
CA LYS A 29 -14.10 -6.50 -7.46
C LYS A 29 -13.04 -5.39 -7.54
N ARG A 30 -13.31 -4.27 -8.22
CA ARG A 30 -12.32 -3.19 -8.42
C ARG A 30 -11.92 -2.54 -7.10
N ALA A 31 -12.87 -1.98 -6.34
CA ALA A 31 -12.56 -1.27 -5.09
C ALA A 31 -11.87 -2.18 -4.05
N PRO A 32 -12.37 -3.41 -3.75
CA PRO A 32 -11.69 -4.29 -2.80
C PRO A 32 -10.27 -4.68 -3.25
N LYS A 33 -10.03 -4.81 -4.56
CA LYS A 33 -8.70 -5.12 -5.09
C LYS A 33 -7.75 -3.94 -4.93
N VAL A 34 -8.22 -2.70 -5.14
CA VAL A 34 -7.40 -1.48 -4.99
C VAL A 34 -6.95 -1.32 -3.55
N VAL A 35 -7.87 -1.43 -2.58
CA VAL A 35 -7.54 -1.30 -1.14
C VAL A 35 -6.48 -2.31 -0.72
N ARG A 36 -6.61 -3.58 -1.17
CA ARG A 36 -5.59 -4.62 -0.91
C ARG A 36 -4.24 -4.29 -1.54
N ALA A 37 -4.23 -3.73 -2.76
CA ALA A 37 -3.01 -3.34 -3.43
C ALA A 37 -2.31 -2.14 -2.77
N ILE A 38 -3.07 -1.16 -2.26
CA ILE A 38 -2.53 -0.05 -1.47
C ILE A 38 -1.86 -0.57 -0.20
N LYS A 39 -2.53 -1.50 0.52
CA LYS A 39 -1.95 -2.12 1.72
C LYS A 39 -0.64 -2.85 1.40
N ALA A 40 -0.62 -3.68 0.35
CA ALA A 40 0.56 -4.41 -0.06
C ALA A 40 1.71 -3.48 -0.52
N PHE A 41 1.38 -2.37 -1.19
CA PHE A 41 2.36 -1.36 -1.58
C PHE A 41 3.01 -0.71 -0.35
N ALA A 42 2.20 -0.30 0.63
CA ALA A 42 2.70 0.31 1.87
C ALA A 42 3.56 -0.67 2.67
N GLN A 43 3.15 -1.94 2.81
CA GLN A 43 3.96 -2.98 3.47
C GLN A 43 5.33 -3.15 2.79
N LYS A 44 5.37 -3.15 1.44
CA LYS A 44 6.61 -3.29 0.68
C LYS A 44 7.55 -2.08 0.82
N GLN A 45 7.01 -0.86 0.77
CA GLN A 45 7.82 0.37 0.86
C GLN A 45 8.33 0.61 2.28
N MET A 46 7.45 0.53 3.27
CA MET A 46 7.76 0.87 4.66
C MET A 46 8.38 -0.29 5.44
N LYS A 47 8.32 -1.52 4.89
CA LYS A 47 8.81 -2.76 5.53
C LYS A 47 8.16 -3.00 6.90
N THR A 48 6.89 -2.62 7.04
CA THR A 48 6.07 -2.84 8.23
C THR A 48 4.95 -3.83 7.94
N GLU A 49 4.67 -4.71 8.90
CA GLU A 49 3.58 -5.68 8.77
C GLU A 49 2.21 -5.04 9.07
N ASP A 50 2.12 -4.24 10.14
CA ASP A 50 0.91 -3.48 10.46
C ASP A 50 0.78 -2.25 9.53
N VAL A 51 -0.33 -2.19 8.81
CA VAL A 51 -0.68 -1.10 7.91
C VAL A 51 -2.17 -0.81 8.09
N ARG A 52 -2.44 0.41 8.57
CA ARG A 52 -3.78 0.95 8.81
C ARG A 52 -4.07 2.01 7.76
N ILE A 53 -5.20 1.87 7.08
CA ILE A 53 -5.66 2.81 6.05
C ILE A 53 -6.63 3.78 6.72
N ASP A 54 -6.45 5.08 6.51
CA ASP A 54 -7.37 6.07 7.03
C ASP A 54 -8.75 5.96 6.36
N THR A 55 -9.79 6.28 7.13
CA THR A 55 -11.19 6.29 6.68
C THR A 55 -11.43 7.24 5.52
N LYS A 56 -10.70 8.36 5.42
CA LYS A 56 -10.81 9.30 4.30
C LYS A 56 -10.26 8.75 2.98
N LEU A 57 -9.39 7.75 3.03
CA LEU A 57 -8.79 7.12 1.85
C LEU A 57 -9.62 5.93 1.33
N ASN A 58 -10.58 5.42 2.12
CA ASN A 58 -11.40 4.25 1.80
C ASN A 58 -12.80 4.62 1.33
#